data_AF-A0A268A6V0-F1
#
_entry.id   AF-A0A268A6V0-F1
#
_cell.length_a   1.000
_cell.length_b   1.000
_cell.length_c   1.000
_cell.angle_alpha   90.00
_cell.angle_beta   90.00
_cell.angle_gamma   90.00
#
_symmetry.space_group_name_H-M   'P 1'
#
loop_
_entity.id
_entity.type
_entity.pdbx_description
1 polymer ?
#
loop_
_entity_poly.entity_id
_entity_poly.type
_entity_poly.pdbx_seq_one_letter_code
_entity_poly.pdbx_strand_id
1 'polypeptide(L)'
;MDPLLALNLALVALFIILTAFFVGAEFAVVKVRMSRIEQLIEEGNKTALVVQKLVRDLDYYLSACQLGITVTALVLGALGEPTVEKILHPVFEYFGLSESLSTILSFAIAFAVVTFLHVVIGELAPKTLAIQYTEKMTLILAHPLYWFGKLMAPFIYTLNGSARVFLRMFGVKPVAHEQAHSEEELKIIMAQSFQSGEINKTELDYMENIFTFNDRVVKDILVPRTQVIAISDTMTRQEIQEVMVEHQYTRYPVTEDGDKDRIYGFVNVKEMLTDFTSKEDRNLDAFIHPIPTVHEGTSLNDTLLTMQKRRVHIALVVDEYGGTAGIVTMEDVLEEIVGEIRDEFDENEKPDILKVADNNYRLNGRVLIEEIEEQFNIRFVNEADVDTIGGWMLTNLHNIEEHRLIEAHGYEWEITETLNHQIVEVEMRRLTQTSSIS
;
A
#
# COMPACT_ATOMS: atom_id res chain seq x y z
N MET A 1 -23.54 58.62 -20.43
CA MET A 1 -23.05 57.35 -21.02
C MET A 1 -24.07 56.90 -22.04
N ASP A 2 -23.63 56.56 -23.24
CA ASP A 2 -24.53 55.98 -24.23
C ASP A 2 -25.14 54.69 -23.68
N PRO A 3 -26.46 54.49 -23.77
CA PRO A 3 -27.12 53.29 -23.22
C PRO A 3 -26.56 52.00 -23.83
N LEU A 4 -26.09 52.07 -25.08
CA LEU A 4 -25.42 50.97 -25.77
C LEU A 4 -24.05 50.64 -25.17
N LEU A 5 -23.27 51.66 -24.75
CA LEU A 5 -21.97 51.45 -24.12
C LEU A 5 -22.12 50.81 -22.74
N ALA A 6 -23.11 51.27 -21.96
CA ALA A 6 -23.41 50.69 -20.66
C ALA A 6 -23.86 49.23 -20.78
N LEU A 7 -24.70 48.91 -21.78
CA LEU A 7 -25.12 47.55 -22.06
C LEU A 7 -23.92 46.65 -22.43
N ASN A 8 -23.03 47.12 -23.31
CA ASN A 8 -21.87 46.35 -23.71
C ASN A 8 -20.91 46.09 -22.55
N LEU A 9 -20.65 47.08 -21.68
CA LEU A 9 -19.85 46.89 -20.48
C LEU A 9 -20.48 45.87 -19.52
N ALA A 10 -21.81 45.91 -19.36
CA ALA A 10 -22.53 44.93 -18.56
C ALA A 10 -22.40 43.51 -19.15
N LEU A 11 -22.48 43.38 -20.48
CA LEU A 11 -22.27 42.10 -21.17
C LEU A 11 -20.83 41.60 -21.01
N VAL A 12 -19.82 42.46 -21.19
CA VAL A 12 -18.41 42.10 -20.97
C VAL A 12 -18.20 41.59 -19.54
N ALA A 13 -18.72 42.28 -18.53
CA ALA A 13 -18.65 41.84 -17.15
C ALA A 13 -19.38 40.50 -16.91
N LEU A 14 -20.58 40.34 -17.49
CA LEU A 14 -21.34 39.09 -17.40
C LEU A 14 -20.57 37.92 -18.02
N PHE A 15 -19.99 38.11 -19.21
CA PHE A 15 -19.24 37.07 -19.89
C PHE A 15 -17.96 36.68 -19.14
N ILE A 16 -17.26 37.63 -18.51
CA ILE A 16 -16.14 37.33 -17.62
C ILE A 16 -16.59 36.46 -16.42
N ILE A 17 -17.73 36.78 -15.81
CA ILE A 17 -18.29 35.98 -14.70
C ILE A 17 -18.69 34.58 -15.20
N LEU A 18 -19.26 34.46 -16.40
CA LEU A 18 -19.58 33.16 -16.99
C LEU A 18 -18.32 32.34 -17.29
N THR A 19 -17.26 32.95 -17.81
CA THR A 19 -15.96 32.29 -17.96
C THR A 19 -15.45 31.79 -16.61
N ALA A 20 -15.47 32.65 -15.59
CA ALA A 20 -15.08 32.30 -14.23
C ALA A 20 -15.89 31.14 -13.65
N PHE A 21 -17.20 31.10 -13.94
CA PHE A 21 -18.06 29.99 -13.57
C PHE A 21 -17.60 28.68 -14.22
N PHE A 22 -17.35 28.64 -15.52
CA PHE A 22 -16.96 27.42 -16.21
C PHE A 22 -15.55 26.94 -15.80
N VAL A 23 -14.59 27.86 -15.71
CA VAL A 23 -13.23 27.53 -15.24
C VAL A 23 -13.27 27.03 -13.80
N GLY A 24 -14.01 27.73 -12.91
CA GLY A 24 -14.17 27.31 -11.53
C GLY A 24 -14.79 25.92 -11.41
N ALA A 25 -15.79 25.61 -12.24
CA ALA A 25 -16.47 24.32 -12.22
C ALA A 25 -15.58 23.19 -12.77
N GLU A 26 -14.85 23.44 -13.86
CA GLU A 26 -13.90 22.48 -14.45
C GLU A 26 -12.88 22.02 -13.42
N PHE A 27 -12.13 22.96 -12.83
CA PHE A 27 -11.07 22.63 -11.89
C PHE A 27 -11.61 22.04 -10.58
N ALA A 28 -12.78 22.47 -10.12
CA ALA A 28 -13.36 21.95 -8.89
C ALA A 28 -13.85 20.49 -9.07
N VAL A 29 -14.48 20.16 -10.20
CA VAL A 29 -14.95 18.80 -10.50
C VAL A 29 -13.76 17.86 -10.75
N VAL A 30 -12.69 18.31 -11.39
CA VAL A 30 -11.47 17.50 -11.58
C VAL A 30 -10.75 17.20 -10.27
N LYS A 31 -10.71 18.16 -9.35
CA LYS A 31 -9.92 18.03 -8.13
C LYS A 31 -10.67 17.32 -6.99
N VAL A 32 -11.99 17.18 -7.06
CA VAL A 32 -12.79 16.57 -6.00
C VAL A 32 -12.60 15.05 -5.97
N ARG A 33 -12.48 14.48 -4.77
CA ARG A 33 -12.31 13.02 -4.58
C ARG A 33 -13.66 12.33 -4.50
N MET A 34 -13.83 11.19 -5.19
CA MET A 34 -15.10 10.43 -5.20
C MET A 34 -15.51 9.99 -3.79
N SER A 35 -14.58 9.48 -2.99
CA SER A 35 -14.82 9.05 -1.60
C SER A 35 -15.41 10.16 -0.74
N ARG A 36 -14.95 11.40 -0.90
CA ARG A 36 -15.49 12.56 -0.18
C ARG A 36 -16.93 12.88 -0.60
N ILE A 37 -17.27 12.70 -1.87
CA ILE A 37 -18.63 12.91 -2.37
C ILE A 37 -19.58 11.83 -1.83
N GLU A 38 -19.11 10.58 -1.77
CA GLU A 38 -19.86 9.47 -1.18
C GLU A 38 -20.12 9.71 0.31
N GLN A 39 -19.12 10.15 1.07
CA GLN A 39 -19.28 10.57 2.46
C GLN A 39 -20.35 11.68 2.60
N LEU A 40 -20.31 12.71 1.76
CA LEU A 40 -21.31 13.79 1.80
C LEU A 40 -22.74 13.30 1.49
N ILE A 41 -22.87 12.26 0.65
CA ILE A 41 -24.18 11.64 0.36
C ILE A 41 -24.70 10.89 1.59
N GLU A 42 -23.83 10.15 2.29
CA GLU A 42 -24.16 9.46 3.55
C GLU A 42 -24.55 10.45 4.65
N GLU A 43 -23.87 11.60 4.72
CA GLU A 43 -24.22 12.73 5.60
C GLU A 43 -25.55 13.43 5.20
N GLY A 44 -26.19 13.00 4.10
CA GLY A 44 -27.51 13.45 3.67
C GLY A 44 -27.51 14.66 2.72
N ASN A 45 -26.36 15.03 2.15
CA ASN A 45 -26.26 16.16 1.23
C ASN A 45 -26.84 15.83 -0.16
N LYS A 46 -28.02 16.38 -0.47
CA LYS A 46 -28.71 16.16 -1.76
C LYS A 46 -27.95 16.71 -2.96
N THR A 47 -27.13 17.75 -2.80
CA THR A 47 -26.32 18.31 -3.88
C THR A 47 -25.15 17.40 -4.25
N ALA A 48 -24.62 16.64 -3.28
CA ALA A 48 -23.57 15.67 -3.52
C ALA A 48 -24.00 14.55 -4.50
N LEU A 49 -25.30 14.21 -4.56
CA LEU A 49 -25.85 13.30 -5.58
C LEU A 49 -25.70 13.85 -7.01
N VAL A 50 -25.81 15.16 -7.20
CA VAL A 50 -25.59 15.79 -8.51
C VAL A 50 -24.10 15.81 -8.82
N VAL A 51 -23.26 16.18 -7.85
CA VAL A 51 -21.80 16.14 -8.00
C VAL A 51 -21.34 14.74 -8.41
N GLN A 52 -21.84 13.69 -7.77
CA GLN A 52 -21.50 12.30 -8.12
C GLN A 52 -21.78 12.00 -9.60
N LYS A 53 -22.90 12.49 -10.16
CA LYS A 53 -23.19 12.34 -11.59
C LYS A 53 -22.19 13.10 -12.46
N LEU A 54 -21.80 14.31 -12.05
CA LEU A 54 -20.80 15.10 -12.79
C LEU A 54 -19.44 14.40 -12.82
N VAL A 55 -19.00 13.86 -11.69
CA VAL A 55 -17.69 13.19 -11.56
C VAL A 55 -17.69 11.84 -12.27
N ARG A 56 -18.80 11.09 -12.25
CA ARG A 56 -18.91 9.81 -12.99
C ARG A 56 -18.84 10.00 -14.50
N ASP A 57 -19.47 11.05 -15.02
CA ASP A 57 -19.41 11.42 -16.44
C ASP A 57 -18.41 12.57 -16.68
N LEU A 58 -17.22 12.49 -16.09
CA LEU A 58 -16.24 13.59 -16.07
C LEU A 58 -15.92 14.11 -17.48
N ASP A 59 -15.60 13.23 -18.43
CA ASP A 59 -15.27 13.61 -19.82
C ASP A 59 -16.36 14.47 -20.48
N TYR A 60 -17.63 14.13 -20.21
CA TYR A 60 -18.78 14.86 -20.75
C TYR A 60 -18.86 16.27 -20.17
N TYR A 61 -18.71 16.41 -18.86
CA TYR A 61 -18.81 17.71 -18.20
C TYR A 61 -17.56 18.58 -18.36
N LEU A 62 -16.38 17.98 -18.58
CA LEU A 62 -15.19 18.67 -19.06
C LEU A 62 -15.44 19.29 -20.43
N SER A 63 -16.01 18.51 -21.35
CA SER A 63 -16.39 18.99 -22.69
C SER A 63 -17.41 20.13 -22.60
N ALA A 64 -18.37 20.04 -21.66
CA ALA A 64 -19.33 21.10 -21.41
C ALA A 64 -18.65 22.39 -20.92
N CYS A 65 -17.74 22.29 -19.95
CA CYS A 65 -16.98 23.46 -19.46
C CYS A 65 -16.15 24.09 -20.58
N GLN A 66 -15.41 23.30 -21.36
CA GLN A 66 -14.60 23.79 -22.49
C GLN A 66 -15.44 24.50 -23.54
N LEU A 67 -16.64 23.98 -23.86
CA LEU A 67 -17.58 24.67 -24.74
C LEU A 67 -17.97 26.03 -24.16
N GLY A 68 -18.32 26.08 -22.88
CA GLY A 68 -18.68 27.32 -22.18
C GLY A 68 -17.54 28.34 -22.17
N ILE A 69 -16.31 27.91 -21.82
CA ILE A 69 -15.10 28.76 -21.82
C ILE A 69 -14.84 29.31 -23.22
N THR A 70 -14.90 28.46 -24.25
CA THR A 70 -14.63 28.88 -25.64
C THR A 70 -15.67 29.88 -26.12
N VAL A 71 -16.96 29.61 -25.92
CA VAL A 71 -18.05 30.51 -26.35
C VAL A 71 -17.96 31.85 -25.63
N THR A 72 -17.74 31.83 -24.31
CA THR A 72 -17.63 33.07 -23.53
C THR A 72 -16.41 33.89 -23.93
N ALA A 73 -15.25 33.26 -24.17
CA ALA A 73 -14.04 33.93 -24.64
C ALA A 73 -14.22 34.56 -26.04
N LEU A 74 -14.85 33.85 -26.99
CA LEU A 74 -15.12 34.38 -28.34
C LEU A 74 -16.06 35.58 -28.30
N VAL A 75 -17.13 35.51 -27.51
CA VAL A 75 -18.07 36.62 -27.34
C VAL A 75 -17.39 37.80 -26.64
N LEU A 76 -16.56 37.54 -25.63
CA LEU A 76 -15.81 38.59 -24.94
C LEU A 76 -14.82 39.29 -25.86
N GLY A 77 -14.13 38.56 -26.75
CA GLY A 77 -13.30 39.15 -27.79
C GLY A 77 -14.10 40.06 -28.73
N ALA A 78 -15.22 39.56 -29.26
CA ALA A 78 -16.07 40.29 -30.19
C ALA A 78 -16.75 41.52 -29.58
N LEU A 79 -17.09 41.50 -28.28
CA LEU A 79 -17.74 42.61 -27.59
C LEU A 79 -16.74 43.56 -26.91
N GLY A 80 -15.63 43.04 -26.42
CA GLY A 80 -14.65 43.77 -25.62
C GLY A 80 -13.92 44.84 -26.43
N GLU A 81 -13.44 44.47 -27.62
CA GLU A 81 -12.74 45.37 -28.54
C GLU A 81 -13.55 46.64 -28.87
N PRO A 82 -14.76 46.55 -29.48
CA PRO A 82 -15.52 47.74 -29.87
C PRO A 82 -16.01 48.57 -28.68
N THR A 83 -16.07 47.97 -27.49
CA THR A 83 -16.50 48.65 -26.26
C THR A 83 -15.38 49.50 -25.69
N VAL A 84 -14.17 48.96 -25.61
CA VAL A 84 -13.01 49.71 -25.12
C VAL A 84 -12.55 50.74 -26.15
N GLU A 85 -12.62 50.43 -27.45
CA GLU A 85 -12.33 51.41 -28.51
C GLU A 85 -13.20 52.67 -28.40
N LYS A 86 -14.51 52.52 -28.19
CA LYS A 86 -15.43 53.66 -28.00
C LYS A 86 -15.12 54.51 -26.76
N ILE A 87 -14.50 53.91 -25.74
CA ILE A 87 -14.08 54.61 -24.52
C ILE A 87 -12.78 55.38 -24.76
N LEU A 88 -11.87 54.83 -25.57
CA LEU A 88 -10.54 55.40 -25.81
C LEU A 88 -10.53 56.45 -26.93
N HIS A 89 -11.39 56.35 -27.94
CA HIS A 89 -11.42 57.27 -29.08
C HIS A 89 -11.52 58.76 -28.69
N PRO A 90 -12.39 59.18 -27.75
CA PRO A 90 -12.46 60.57 -27.30
C PRO A 90 -11.18 61.05 -26.61
N VAL A 91 -10.44 60.13 -25.97
CA VAL A 91 -9.16 60.43 -25.32
C VAL A 91 -8.08 60.68 -26.38
N PHE A 92 -8.04 59.88 -27.44
CA PHE A 92 -7.07 60.04 -28.53
C PHE A 92 -7.34 61.27 -29.40
N GLU A 93 -8.60 61.62 -29.61
CA GLU A 93 -8.99 62.89 -30.25
C GLU A 93 -8.51 64.10 -29.44
N TYR A 94 -8.58 64.04 -28.10
CA TYR A 94 -8.06 65.10 -27.24
C TYR A 94 -6.54 65.30 -27.38
N PHE A 95 -5.78 64.21 -27.61
CA PHE A 95 -4.33 64.27 -27.85
C PHE A 95 -3.94 64.60 -29.31
N GLY A 96 -4.93 64.81 -30.21
CA GLY A 96 -4.67 65.21 -31.59
C GLY A 96 -3.99 64.14 -32.44
N LEU A 97 -4.19 62.86 -32.11
CA LEU A 97 -3.63 61.73 -32.86
C LEU A 97 -4.31 61.59 -34.24
N SER A 98 -3.59 61.06 -35.22
CA SER A 98 -4.19 60.74 -36.52
C SER A 98 -5.18 59.57 -36.39
N GLU A 99 -6.20 59.54 -37.24
CA GLU A 99 -7.26 58.54 -37.22
C GLU A 99 -6.71 57.10 -37.28
N SER A 100 -5.73 56.85 -38.16
CA SER A 100 -5.09 55.53 -38.28
C SER A 100 -4.29 55.12 -37.04
N LEU A 101 -3.63 56.07 -36.37
CA LEU A 101 -2.91 55.79 -35.12
C LEU A 101 -3.88 55.56 -33.96
N SER A 102 -4.99 56.30 -33.92
CA SER A 102 -6.06 56.13 -32.93
C SER A 102 -6.68 54.73 -32.99
N THR A 103 -7.02 54.23 -34.18
CA THR A 103 -7.60 52.89 -34.35
C THR A 103 -6.63 51.79 -33.92
N ILE A 104 -5.36 51.85 -34.36
CA ILE A 104 -4.35 50.83 -34.01
C ILE A 104 -4.09 50.81 -32.49
N LEU A 105 -3.92 51.98 -31.87
CA LEU A 105 -3.70 52.07 -30.42
C LEU A 105 -4.94 51.65 -29.62
N SER A 106 -6.13 52.03 -30.08
CA SER A 106 -7.40 51.62 -29.47
C SER A 106 -7.53 50.10 -29.50
N PHE A 107 -7.30 49.47 -30.64
CA PHE A 107 -7.32 48.02 -30.77
C PHE A 107 -6.30 47.35 -29.84
N ALA A 108 -5.04 47.79 -29.86
CA ALA A 108 -3.98 47.20 -29.05
C ALA A 108 -4.26 47.30 -27.54
N ILE A 109 -4.74 48.46 -27.08
CA ILE A 109 -5.07 48.69 -25.68
C ILE A 109 -6.35 47.93 -25.30
N ALA A 110 -7.38 47.93 -26.16
CA ALA A 110 -8.61 47.18 -25.96
C ALA A 110 -8.34 45.69 -25.81
N PHE A 111 -7.57 45.13 -26.75
CA PHE A 111 -7.14 43.75 -26.71
C PHE A 111 -6.37 43.45 -25.42
N ALA A 112 -5.35 44.25 -25.07
CA ALA A 112 -4.56 44.05 -23.86
C ALA A 112 -5.42 44.09 -22.57
N VAL A 113 -6.31 45.07 -22.44
CA VAL A 113 -7.18 45.23 -21.27
C VAL A 113 -8.20 44.09 -21.17
N VAL A 114 -8.87 43.75 -22.27
CA VAL A 114 -9.86 42.67 -22.30
C VAL A 114 -9.19 41.32 -22.01
N THR A 115 -8.04 41.04 -22.64
CA THR A 115 -7.26 39.83 -22.37
C THR A 115 -6.80 39.78 -20.91
N PHE A 116 -6.30 40.88 -20.34
CA PHE A 116 -5.90 40.93 -18.94
C PHE A 116 -7.07 40.63 -18.00
N LEU A 117 -8.23 41.28 -18.19
CA LEU A 117 -9.41 41.04 -17.37
C LEU A 117 -9.94 39.61 -17.52
N HIS A 118 -9.99 39.09 -18.75
CA HIS A 118 -10.38 37.71 -19.04
C HIS A 118 -9.46 36.70 -18.35
N VAL A 119 -8.15 36.82 -18.54
CA VAL A 119 -7.20 35.84 -17.99
C VAL A 119 -7.15 35.93 -16.46
N VAL A 120 -7.09 37.13 -15.89
CA VAL A 120 -6.94 37.27 -14.44
C VAL A 120 -8.24 36.91 -13.70
N ILE A 121 -9.36 37.51 -14.12
CA ILE A 121 -10.64 37.39 -13.41
C ILE A 121 -11.44 36.18 -13.91
N GLY A 122 -11.42 35.91 -15.20
CA GLY A 122 -12.14 34.80 -15.82
C GLY A 122 -11.44 33.45 -15.64
N GLU A 123 -10.10 33.42 -15.56
CA GLU A 123 -9.36 32.15 -15.56
C GLU A 123 -8.52 31.91 -14.29
N LEU A 124 -7.54 32.75 -14.01
CA LEU A 124 -6.54 32.50 -12.95
C LEU A 124 -7.14 32.54 -11.53
N ALA A 125 -7.94 33.57 -11.21
CA ALA A 125 -8.56 33.68 -9.90
C ALA A 125 -9.57 32.55 -9.61
N PRO A 126 -10.53 32.24 -10.51
CA PRO A 126 -11.48 31.14 -10.32
C PRO A 126 -10.79 29.77 -10.23
N LYS A 127 -9.75 29.53 -11.06
CA LYS A 127 -8.93 28.32 -10.97
C LYS A 127 -8.27 28.18 -9.61
N THR A 128 -7.67 29.25 -9.09
CA THR A 128 -7.01 29.24 -7.78
C THR A 128 -8.03 28.95 -6.67
N LEU A 129 -9.20 29.59 -6.72
CA LEU A 129 -10.28 29.35 -5.76
C LEU A 129 -10.80 27.91 -5.85
N ALA A 130 -10.93 27.35 -7.05
CA ALA A 130 -11.42 25.98 -7.26
C ALA A 130 -10.46 24.93 -6.68
N ILE A 131 -9.16 25.20 -6.71
CA ILE A 131 -8.15 24.31 -6.13
C ILE A 131 -8.10 24.45 -4.59
N GLN A 132 -8.23 25.66 -4.05
CA GLN A 132 -8.20 25.89 -2.61
C GLN A 132 -9.49 25.48 -1.90
N TYR A 133 -10.63 25.68 -2.55
CA TYR A 133 -11.98 25.45 -2.00
C TYR A 133 -12.79 24.46 -2.84
N THR A 134 -12.13 23.37 -3.26
CA THR A 134 -12.68 22.37 -4.17
C THR A 134 -14.07 21.88 -3.77
N GLU A 135 -14.24 21.34 -2.55
CA GLU A 135 -15.53 20.79 -2.11
C GLU A 135 -16.67 21.81 -2.18
N LYS A 136 -16.45 23.00 -1.61
CA LYS A 136 -17.45 24.07 -1.56
C LYS A 136 -17.81 24.55 -2.98
N MET A 137 -16.81 24.75 -3.84
CA MET A 137 -17.04 25.20 -5.20
C MET A 137 -17.75 24.14 -6.04
N THR A 138 -17.36 22.87 -5.93
CA THR A 138 -18.02 21.78 -6.64
C THR A 138 -19.50 21.69 -6.26
N LEU A 139 -19.84 21.80 -4.97
CA LEU A 139 -21.24 21.77 -4.52
C LEU A 139 -22.05 22.97 -5.05
N ILE A 140 -21.49 24.19 -5.00
CA ILE A 140 -22.18 25.40 -5.47
C ILE A 140 -22.40 25.38 -6.98
N LEU A 141 -21.39 24.96 -7.74
CA LEU A 141 -21.37 25.04 -9.20
C LEU A 141 -22.04 23.83 -9.88
N ALA A 142 -22.25 22.73 -9.15
CA ALA A 142 -22.75 21.48 -9.70
C ALA A 142 -24.13 21.59 -10.37
N HIS A 143 -25.12 22.21 -9.72
CA HIS A 143 -26.46 22.30 -10.30
C HIS A 143 -26.51 23.14 -11.59
N PRO A 144 -25.96 24.36 -11.64
CA PRO A 144 -25.90 25.13 -12.87
C PRO A 144 -25.15 24.39 -13.98
N LEU A 145 -24.04 23.72 -13.66
CA LEU A 145 -23.25 22.97 -14.64
C LEU A 145 -24.02 21.75 -15.18
N TYR A 146 -24.73 21.02 -14.32
CA TYR A 146 -25.56 19.88 -14.72
C TYR A 146 -26.63 20.28 -15.75
N TRP A 147 -27.34 21.39 -15.49
CA TRP A 147 -28.36 21.89 -16.40
C TRP A 147 -27.78 22.43 -17.70
N PHE A 148 -26.66 23.14 -17.63
CA PHE A 148 -25.93 23.59 -18.81
C PHE A 148 -25.52 22.40 -19.69
N GLY A 149 -24.92 21.37 -19.07
CA GLY A 149 -24.55 20.14 -19.76
C GLY A 149 -25.77 19.49 -20.43
N LYS A 150 -26.91 19.39 -19.74
CA LYS A 150 -28.14 18.84 -20.34
C LYS A 150 -28.66 19.68 -21.52
N LEU A 151 -28.59 21.01 -21.42
CA LEU A 151 -29.02 21.92 -22.48
C LEU A 151 -28.10 21.85 -23.71
N MET A 152 -26.79 21.77 -23.49
CA MET A 152 -25.77 21.71 -24.54
C MET A 152 -25.47 20.31 -25.04
N ALA A 153 -26.16 19.29 -24.51
CA ALA A 153 -26.00 17.89 -24.89
C ALA A 153 -25.84 17.64 -26.40
N PRO A 154 -26.73 18.12 -27.30
CA PRO A 154 -26.58 17.86 -28.74
C PRO A 154 -25.25 18.39 -29.29
N PHE A 155 -24.81 19.58 -28.85
CA PHE A 155 -23.55 20.17 -29.29
C PHE A 155 -22.34 19.39 -28.76
N ILE A 156 -22.37 18.99 -27.48
CA ILE A 156 -21.30 18.21 -26.85
C ILE A 156 -21.16 16.85 -27.53
N TYR A 157 -22.28 16.16 -27.81
CA TYR A 157 -22.24 14.88 -28.52
C TYR A 157 -21.66 15.01 -29.94
N THR A 158 -22.00 16.07 -30.66
CA THR A 158 -21.43 16.34 -31.98
C THR A 158 -19.92 16.59 -31.91
N LEU A 159 -19.45 17.42 -30.96
CA LEU A 159 -18.02 17.71 -30.77
C LEU A 159 -17.22 16.48 -30.33
N ASN A 160 -17.71 15.74 -29.34
CA ASN A 160 -17.04 14.52 -28.87
C ASN A 160 -17.07 13.43 -29.95
N GLY A 161 -18.14 13.38 -30.74
CA GLY A 161 -18.24 12.53 -31.92
C GLY A 161 -17.17 12.85 -32.97
N SER A 162 -17.02 14.14 -33.32
CA SER A 162 -16.01 14.56 -34.31
C SER A 162 -14.59 14.31 -33.81
N ALA A 163 -14.30 14.56 -32.54
CA ALA A 163 -13.01 14.24 -31.92
C ALA A 163 -12.69 12.74 -31.98
N ARG A 164 -13.66 11.86 -31.68
CA ARG A 164 -13.48 10.40 -31.80
C ARG A 164 -13.24 9.96 -33.24
N VAL A 165 -13.95 10.52 -34.21
CA VAL A 165 -13.71 10.24 -35.63
C VAL A 165 -12.28 10.67 -36.02
N PHE A 166 -11.86 11.86 -35.59
CA PHE A 166 -10.53 12.38 -35.84
C PHE A 166 -9.43 11.49 -35.23
N LEU A 167 -9.55 11.11 -33.96
CA LEU A 167 -8.60 10.24 -33.27
C LEU A 167 -8.52 8.83 -33.87
N ARG A 168 -9.65 8.29 -34.36
CA ARG A 168 -9.66 7.01 -35.09
C ARG A 168 -8.85 7.06 -36.39
N MET A 169 -8.77 8.22 -37.05
CA MET A 169 -7.91 8.36 -38.24
C MET A 169 -6.43 8.21 -37.92
N PHE A 170 -6.02 8.47 -36.66
CA PHE A 170 -4.65 8.27 -36.16
C PHE A 170 -4.46 6.93 -35.42
N GLY A 171 -5.46 6.03 -35.45
CA GLY A 171 -5.36 4.70 -34.84
C GLY A 171 -5.53 4.66 -33.31
N VAL A 172 -5.93 5.76 -32.67
CA VAL A 172 -6.12 5.81 -31.21
C VAL A 172 -7.45 5.14 -30.85
N LYS A 173 -7.38 4.06 -30.06
CA LYS A 173 -8.55 3.37 -29.50
C LYS A 173 -8.97 4.00 -28.17
N PRO A 174 -10.28 4.16 -27.88
CA PRO A 174 -10.74 4.61 -26.56
C PRO A 174 -10.34 3.61 -25.48
N VAL A 175 -9.74 4.07 -24.39
CA VAL A 175 -9.40 3.23 -23.23
C VAL A 175 -10.66 3.08 -22.37
N ALA A 176 -11.11 1.85 -22.14
CA ALA A 176 -12.20 1.55 -21.22
C ALA A 176 -11.65 1.50 -19.78
N HIS A 177 -12.42 2.07 -18.83
CA HIS A 177 -12.05 2.28 -17.43
C HIS A 177 -12.00 1.02 -16.55
N GLU A 178 -11.66 -0.16 -17.07
CA GLU A 178 -11.41 -1.34 -16.23
C GLU A 178 -9.92 -1.37 -15.84
N GLN A 179 -9.58 -0.57 -14.83
CA GLN A 179 -8.30 -0.65 -14.13
C GLN A 179 -8.31 -1.89 -13.23
N ALA A 180 -8.12 -3.07 -13.81
CA ALA A 180 -7.60 -4.19 -13.04
C ALA A 180 -6.12 -3.90 -12.79
N HIS A 181 -5.74 -3.69 -11.52
CA HIS A 181 -4.34 -3.52 -11.14
C HIS A 181 -3.61 -4.85 -11.22
N SER A 182 -2.37 -4.84 -11.73
CA SER A 182 -1.51 -6.01 -11.63
C SER A 182 -1.03 -6.22 -10.18
N GLU A 183 -0.51 -7.40 -9.88
CA GLU A 183 0.09 -7.68 -8.57
C GLU A 183 1.22 -6.71 -8.24
N GLU A 184 2.08 -6.39 -9.21
CA GLU A 184 3.17 -5.42 -9.04
C GLU A 184 2.64 -4.01 -8.75
N GLU A 185 1.56 -3.60 -9.41
CA GLU A 185 0.91 -2.32 -9.11
C GLU A 185 0.34 -2.30 -7.68
N LEU A 186 -0.27 -3.41 -7.23
CA LEU A 186 -0.75 -3.53 -5.85
C LEU A 186 0.40 -3.45 -4.84
N LYS A 187 1.54 -4.11 -5.10
CA LYS A 187 2.75 -4.02 -4.26
C LYS A 187 3.25 -2.57 -4.16
N ILE A 188 3.27 -1.84 -5.28
CA ILE A 188 3.67 -0.43 -5.30
C ILE A 188 2.70 0.42 -4.46
N ILE A 189 1.39 0.21 -4.60
CA ILE A 189 0.38 0.95 -3.84
C ILE A 189 0.52 0.68 -2.34
N MET A 190 0.75 -0.58 -1.94
CA MET A 190 0.96 -0.93 -0.52
C MET A 190 2.24 -0.30 0.04
N ALA A 191 3.35 -0.36 -0.69
CA ALA A 191 4.59 0.30 -0.27
C ALA A 191 4.42 1.81 -0.10
N GLN A 192 3.64 2.46 -0.97
CA GLN A 192 3.30 3.88 -0.83
C GLN A 192 2.42 4.14 0.41
N SER A 193 1.43 3.30 0.68
CA SER A 193 0.59 3.40 1.88
C SER A 193 1.39 3.25 3.18
N PHE A 194 2.41 2.38 3.19
CA PHE A 194 3.31 2.22 4.33
C PHE A 194 4.16 3.48 4.54
N GLN A 195 4.73 4.04 3.46
CA GLN A 195 5.49 5.29 3.52
C GLN A 195 4.65 6.48 3.98
N SER A 196 3.35 6.51 3.66
CA SER A 196 2.43 7.54 4.14
C SER A 196 1.91 7.30 5.56
N GLY A 197 2.24 6.16 6.18
CA GLY A 197 1.82 5.80 7.54
C GLY A 197 0.36 5.36 7.67
N GLU A 198 -0.29 5.03 6.55
CA GLU A 198 -1.69 4.56 6.54
C GLU A 198 -1.80 3.05 6.86
N ILE A 199 -0.72 2.31 6.65
CA ILE A 199 -0.57 0.91 7.07
C ILE A 199 0.71 0.73 7.88
N ASN A 200 0.72 -0.26 8.76
CA ASN A 200 1.88 -0.61 9.57
C ASN A 200 2.75 -1.69 8.90
N LYS A 201 3.92 -1.98 9.48
CA LYS A 201 4.88 -2.94 8.91
C LYS A 201 4.31 -4.37 8.86
N THR A 202 3.60 -4.80 9.91
CA THR A 202 2.95 -6.12 9.98
C THR A 202 1.91 -6.30 8.86
N GLU A 203 1.12 -5.27 8.57
CA GLU A 203 0.13 -5.31 7.47
C GLU A 203 0.81 -5.43 6.10
N LEU A 204 1.95 -4.75 5.91
CA LEU A 204 2.75 -4.88 4.69
C LEU A 204 3.32 -6.30 4.55
N ASP A 205 3.88 -6.84 5.63
CA ASP A 205 4.48 -8.18 5.66
C ASP A 205 3.44 -9.28 5.37
N TYR A 206 2.24 -9.18 5.95
CA TYR A 206 1.14 -10.10 5.63
C TYR A 206 0.74 -10.06 4.15
N MET A 207 0.71 -8.87 3.53
CA MET A 207 0.41 -8.76 2.10
C MET A 207 1.51 -9.39 1.24
N GLU A 208 2.79 -9.15 1.56
CA GLU A 208 3.92 -9.76 0.87
C GLU A 208 3.89 -11.30 0.99
N ASN A 209 3.58 -11.81 2.19
CA ASN A 209 3.40 -13.23 2.44
C ASN A 209 2.25 -13.82 1.61
N ILE A 210 1.10 -13.13 1.53
CA ILE A 210 -0.04 -13.60 0.71
C ILE A 210 0.32 -13.73 -0.76
N PHE A 211 1.06 -12.76 -1.32
CA PHE A 211 1.52 -12.85 -2.71
C PHE A 211 2.49 -14.02 -2.89
N THR A 212 3.45 -14.17 -1.98
CA THR A 212 4.45 -15.25 -2.04
C THR A 212 3.82 -16.64 -1.83
N PHE A 213 2.82 -16.74 -0.94
CA PHE A 213 2.09 -17.97 -0.64
C PHE A 213 1.46 -18.61 -1.89
N ASN A 214 1.01 -17.78 -2.82
CA ASN A 214 0.40 -18.24 -4.06
C ASN A 214 1.40 -18.95 -5.00
N ASP A 215 2.69 -18.64 -4.88
CA ASP A 215 3.78 -19.20 -5.68
C ASP A 215 4.49 -20.38 -4.99
N ARG A 216 4.25 -20.61 -3.69
CA ARG A 216 4.89 -21.69 -2.92
C ARG A 216 4.23 -23.05 -3.12
N VAL A 217 5.04 -24.09 -3.00
CA VAL A 217 4.63 -25.49 -3.09
C VAL A 217 4.99 -26.27 -1.83
N VAL A 218 4.37 -27.44 -1.64
CA VAL A 218 4.53 -28.26 -0.42
C VAL A 218 5.99 -28.61 -0.12
N LYS A 219 6.82 -28.85 -1.13
CA LYS A 219 8.24 -29.16 -0.93
C LYS A 219 9.02 -28.06 -0.20
N ASP A 220 8.54 -26.83 -0.23
CA ASP A 220 9.24 -25.68 0.36
C ASP A 220 9.10 -25.66 1.89
N ILE A 221 8.09 -26.35 2.44
CA ILE A 221 7.75 -26.32 3.88
C ILE A 221 7.60 -27.69 4.54
N LEU A 222 7.66 -28.79 3.78
CA LEU A 222 7.42 -30.11 4.34
C LEU A 222 8.44 -30.47 5.42
N VAL A 223 8.00 -31.26 6.41
CA VAL A 223 8.90 -31.92 7.35
C VAL A 223 9.47 -33.16 6.66
N PRO A 224 10.78 -33.23 6.36
CA PRO A 224 11.36 -34.32 5.60
C PRO A 224 11.18 -35.66 6.31
N ARG A 225 10.98 -36.75 5.56
CA ARG A 225 10.81 -38.12 6.09
C ARG A 225 11.81 -38.49 7.20
N THR A 226 13.05 -38.03 7.09
CA THR A 226 14.11 -38.29 8.08
C THR A 226 13.82 -37.65 9.44
N GLN A 227 13.14 -36.51 9.47
CA GLN A 227 12.77 -35.75 10.67
C GLN A 227 11.38 -36.11 11.20
N VAL A 228 10.56 -36.82 10.42
CA VAL A 228 9.22 -37.26 10.85
C VAL A 228 9.32 -38.20 12.05
N ILE A 229 8.70 -37.83 13.16
CA ILE A 229 8.47 -38.71 14.29
C ILE A 229 7.16 -39.47 14.06
N ALA A 230 7.23 -40.80 13.99
CA ALA A 230 6.11 -41.67 13.68
C ALA A 230 5.99 -42.80 14.72
N ILE A 231 4.79 -43.35 14.85
CA ILE A 231 4.48 -44.50 15.70
C ILE A 231 4.39 -45.74 14.82
N SER A 232 5.04 -46.83 15.19
CA SER A 232 4.81 -48.12 14.54
C SER A 232 3.62 -48.83 15.17
N ASP A 233 2.85 -49.52 14.34
CA ASP A 233 1.84 -50.51 14.71
C ASP A 233 2.34 -51.65 15.60
N THR A 234 3.65 -51.91 15.60
CA THR A 234 4.29 -52.91 16.46
C THR A 234 4.71 -52.37 17.83
N MET A 235 4.64 -51.05 18.06
CA MET A 235 5.02 -50.45 19.35
C MET A 235 4.03 -50.82 20.45
N THR A 236 4.58 -51.11 21.63
CA THR A 236 3.80 -51.28 22.84
C THR A 236 3.21 -49.95 23.30
N ARG A 237 2.13 -50.04 24.08
CA ARG A 237 1.47 -48.87 24.68
C ARG A 237 2.44 -47.98 25.47
N GLN A 238 3.42 -48.58 26.15
CA GLN A 238 4.41 -47.85 26.95
C GLN A 238 5.40 -47.09 26.05
N GLU A 239 5.90 -47.71 24.98
CA GLU A 239 6.79 -47.05 24.00
C GLU A 239 6.08 -45.87 23.32
N ILE A 240 4.80 -46.03 22.97
CA ILE A 240 3.99 -44.95 22.40
C ILE A 240 3.87 -43.77 23.39
N GLN A 241 3.65 -44.05 24.67
CA GLN A 241 3.60 -43.00 25.71
C GLN A 241 4.94 -42.28 25.85
N GLU A 242 6.06 -43.01 25.80
CA GLU A 242 7.40 -42.42 25.87
C GLU A 242 7.63 -41.44 24.71
N VAL A 243 7.32 -41.85 23.47
CA VAL A 243 7.41 -41.00 22.28
C VAL A 243 6.51 -39.75 22.40
N MET A 244 5.28 -39.91 22.90
CA MET A 244 4.35 -38.79 23.06
C MET A 244 4.81 -37.77 24.10
N VAL A 245 5.40 -38.23 25.20
CA VAL A 245 5.91 -37.37 26.27
C VAL A 245 7.17 -36.64 25.82
N GLU A 246 8.04 -37.31 25.06
CA GLU A 246 9.28 -36.74 24.55
C GLU A 246 9.02 -35.62 23.51
N HIS A 247 8.15 -35.87 22.54
CA HIS A 247 7.99 -34.98 21.39
C HIS A 247 6.78 -34.05 21.45
N GLN A 248 5.78 -34.35 22.28
CA GLN A 248 4.63 -33.47 22.57
C GLN A 248 3.80 -32.99 21.36
N TYR A 249 3.93 -33.63 20.19
CA TYR A 249 3.09 -33.33 19.04
C TYR A 249 1.63 -33.77 19.25
N THR A 250 0.70 -33.07 18.60
CA THR A 250 -0.74 -33.42 18.68
C THR A 250 -1.08 -34.62 17.79
N ARG A 251 -0.34 -34.83 16.70
CA ARG A 251 -0.61 -35.86 15.69
C ARG A 251 0.68 -36.59 15.32
N TYR A 252 0.60 -37.92 15.29
CA TYR A 252 1.72 -38.78 14.90
C TYR A 252 1.30 -39.66 13.71
N PRO A 253 2.06 -39.67 12.61
CA PRO A 253 1.87 -40.65 11.54
C PRO A 253 2.07 -42.08 12.06
N VAL A 254 1.34 -43.03 11.49
CA VAL A 254 1.46 -44.46 11.80
C VAL A 254 2.10 -45.20 10.65
N THR A 255 3.17 -45.94 10.93
CA THR A 255 3.95 -46.72 9.97
C THR A 255 3.68 -48.21 10.13
N GLU A 256 3.64 -48.94 9.01
CA GLU A 256 3.66 -50.41 8.97
C GLU A 256 5.08 -50.92 9.28
N ASP A 257 5.24 -51.77 10.30
CA ASP A 257 6.51 -52.40 10.71
C ASP A 257 7.67 -51.40 10.98
N GLY A 258 7.35 -50.14 11.28
CA GLY A 258 8.34 -49.08 11.52
C GLY A 258 8.97 -48.48 10.25
N ASP A 259 8.50 -48.86 9.07
CA ASP A 259 8.98 -48.29 7.80
C ASP A 259 8.32 -46.93 7.53
N LYS A 260 9.13 -45.86 7.58
CA LYS A 260 8.68 -44.49 7.30
C LYS A 260 8.29 -44.26 5.84
N ASP A 261 8.57 -45.19 4.93
CA ASP A 261 8.02 -45.17 3.57
C ASP A 261 6.58 -45.71 3.50
N ARG A 262 6.09 -46.36 4.56
CA ARG A 262 4.77 -46.99 4.63
C ARG A 262 3.89 -46.38 5.70
N ILE A 263 3.58 -45.10 5.53
CA ILE A 263 2.62 -44.40 6.38
C ILE A 263 1.20 -44.64 5.84
N TYR A 264 0.32 -45.24 6.65
CA TYR A 264 -1.06 -45.56 6.24
C TYR A 264 -2.14 -44.80 7.02
N GLY A 265 -1.75 -44.03 8.05
CA GLY A 265 -2.68 -43.23 8.83
C GLY A 265 -1.96 -42.32 9.82
N PHE A 266 -2.73 -41.70 10.70
CA PHE A 266 -2.21 -40.92 11.83
C PHE A 266 -3.07 -41.15 13.07
N VAL A 267 -2.50 -40.90 14.24
CA VAL A 267 -3.23 -40.88 15.52
C VAL A 267 -3.25 -39.46 16.09
N ASN A 268 -4.35 -39.13 16.80
CA ASN A 268 -4.47 -37.89 17.56
C ASN A 268 -4.28 -38.20 19.05
N VAL A 269 -3.28 -37.56 19.67
CA VAL A 269 -2.95 -37.78 21.09
C VAL A 269 -4.15 -37.54 22.00
N LYS A 270 -4.99 -36.53 21.69
CA LYS A 270 -6.17 -36.20 22.50
C LYS A 270 -7.16 -37.37 22.62
N GLU A 271 -7.28 -38.19 21.58
CA GLU A 271 -8.15 -39.36 21.58
C GLU A 271 -7.56 -40.49 22.44
N MET A 272 -6.24 -40.69 22.34
CA MET A 272 -5.53 -41.72 23.10
C MET A 272 -5.44 -41.37 24.60
N LEU A 273 -5.32 -40.09 24.97
CA LEU A 273 -5.30 -39.62 26.37
C LEU A 273 -6.53 -40.06 27.16
N THR A 274 -7.72 -40.01 26.55
CA THR A 274 -8.94 -40.48 27.24
C THR A 274 -8.90 -41.97 27.55
N ASP A 275 -8.27 -42.78 26.69
CA ASP A 275 -8.15 -44.22 26.89
C ASP A 275 -7.04 -44.60 27.89
N PHE A 276 -5.96 -43.80 27.96
CA PHE A 276 -4.91 -43.93 28.99
C PHE A 276 -5.42 -43.79 30.43
N THR A 277 -6.54 -43.08 30.62
CA THR A 277 -7.19 -42.97 31.94
C THR A 277 -8.26 -44.05 32.20
N SER A 278 -8.62 -44.81 31.17
CA SER A 278 -9.63 -45.86 31.22
C SER A 278 -8.98 -47.23 31.48
N LYS A 279 -9.73 -48.18 32.06
CA LYS A 279 -9.27 -49.58 32.25
C LYS A 279 -9.44 -50.43 30.98
N GLU A 280 -10.03 -49.89 29.92
CA GLU A 280 -10.12 -50.56 28.63
C GLU A 280 -8.79 -50.39 27.90
N ASP A 281 -8.25 -51.49 27.40
CA ASP A 281 -7.01 -51.54 26.64
C ASP A 281 -7.40 -51.66 25.16
N ARG A 282 -7.70 -50.53 24.52
CA ARG A 282 -8.07 -50.52 23.11
C ARG A 282 -6.80 -50.62 22.25
N ASN A 283 -6.86 -51.44 21.21
CA ASN A 283 -5.76 -51.60 20.25
C ASN A 283 -5.52 -50.27 19.50
N LEU A 284 -4.27 -50.03 19.08
CA LEU A 284 -3.87 -48.83 18.34
C LEU A 284 -4.76 -48.58 17.13
N ASP A 285 -5.17 -49.65 16.43
CA ASP A 285 -6.07 -49.64 15.28
C ASP A 285 -7.36 -48.83 15.49
N ALA A 286 -7.86 -48.74 16.73
CA ALA A 286 -9.07 -48.00 17.05
C ALA A 286 -8.90 -46.47 16.96
N PHE A 287 -7.66 -45.98 16.97
CA PHE A 287 -7.31 -44.56 16.97
C PHE A 287 -6.71 -44.09 15.63
N ILE A 288 -6.54 -44.99 14.67
CA ILE A 288 -5.92 -44.68 13.38
C ILE A 288 -6.95 -44.00 12.48
N HIS A 289 -6.63 -42.78 12.08
CA HIS A 289 -7.38 -41.99 11.11
C HIS A 289 -6.68 -42.00 9.74
N PRO A 290 -7.45 -41.93 8.64
CA PRO A 290 -6.86 -41.83 7.31
C PRO A 290 -6.11 -40.51 7.14
N ILE A 291 -4.86 -40.59 6.66
CA ILE A 291 -4.05 -39.43 6.30
C ILE A 291 -4.23 -39.11 4.81
N PRO A 292 -4.63 -37.89 4.42
CA PRO A 292 -4.70 -37.54 3.01
C PRO A 292 -3.29 -37.42 2.43
N THR A 293 -3.17 -37.71 1.14
CA THR A 293 -1.89 -37.64 0.42
C THR A 293 -1.88 -36.45 -0.53
N VAL A 294 -0.76 -35.73 -0.58
CA VAL A 294 -0.49 -34.64 -1.53
C VAL A 294 0.87 -34.85 -2.19
N HIS A 295 1.05 -34.36 -3.43
CA HIS A 295 2.36 -34.39 -4.09
C HIS A 295 3.21 -33.21 -3.62
N GLU A 296 4.52 -33.38 -3.57
CA GLU A 296 5.48 -32.33 -3.18
C GLU A 296 5.41 -31.05 -4.05
N GLY A 297 5.00 -31.18 -5.31
CA GLY A 297 4.78 -30.05 -6.25
C GLY A 297 3.39 -29.41 -6.18
N THR A 298 2.53 -29.84 -5.25
CA THR A 298 1.19 -29.25 -5.08
C THR A 298 1.31 -27.85 -4.48
N SER A 299 0.47 -26.90 -4.91
CA SER A 299 0.45 -25.55 -4.32
C SER A 299 0.05 -25.61 -2.85
N LEU A 300 0.53 -24.65 -2.04
CA LEU A 300 0.11 -24.55 -0.64
C LEU A 300 -1.39 -24.27 -0.51
N ASN A 301 -1.96 -23.49 -1.43
CA ASN A 301 -3.40 -23.20 -1.47
C ASN A 301 -4.24 -24.47 -1.68
N ASP A 302 -3.88 -25.31 -2.66
CA ASP A 302 -4.58 -26.56 -2.92
C ASP A 302 -4.42 -27.56 -1.78
N THR A 303 -3.25 -27.58 -1.13
CA THR A 303 -2.98 -28.40 0.06
C THR A 303 -3.87 -27.96 1.22
N LEU A 304 -3.94 -26.66 1.51
CA LEU A 304 -4.81 -26.09 2.55
C LEU A 304 -6.28 -26.44 2.29
N LEU A 305 -6.75 -26.24 1.06
CA LEU A 305 -8.12 -26.56 0.66
C LEU A 305 -8.42 -28.06 0.80
N THR A 306 -7.45 -28.92 0.50
CA THR A 306 -7.57 -30.38 0.65
C THR A 306 -7.71 -30.76 2.12
N MET A 307 -6.85 -30.24 2.99
CA MET A 307 -6.92 -30.41 4.44
C MET A 307 -8.25 -29.91 5.02
N GLN A 308 -8.71 -28.72 4.62
CA GLN A 308 -9.99 -28.15 5.04
C GLN A 308 -11.19 -29.01 4.61
N LYS A 309 -11.22 -29.47 3.36
CA LYS A 309 -12.29 -30.35 2.85
C LYS A 309 -12.35 -31.69 3.58
N ARG A 310 -11.18 -32.24 3.92
CA ARG A 310 -11.05 -33.51 4.64
C ARG A 310 -11.18 -33.36 6.16
N ARG A 311 -11.14 -32.12 6.68
CA ARG A 311 -11.14 -31.78 8.12
C ARG A 311 -10.02 -32.46 8.90
N VAL A 312 -8.83 -32.47 8.31
CA VAL A 312 -7.61 -33.01 8.88
C VAL A 312 -6.52 -31.96 8.79
N HIS A 313 -5.62 -31.93 9.77
CA HIS A 313 -4.58 -30.91 9.91
C HIS A 313 -3.17 -31.46 9.62
N ILE A 314 -3.08 -32.64 9.02
CA ILE A 314 -1.84 -33.28 8.62
C ILE A 314 -2.07 -34.00 7.29
N ALA A 315 -1.08 -33.93 6.40
CA ALA A 315 -1.09 -34.65 5.13
C ALA A 315 0.26 -35.34 4.92
N LEU A 316 0.19 -36.51 4.28
CA LEU A 316 1.37 -37.24 3.80
C LEU A 316 1.81 -36.63 2.49
N VAL A 317 3.09 -36.29 2.38
CA VAL A 317 3.68 -35.78 1.15
C VAL A 317 4.38 -36.93 0.43
N VAL A 318 4.04 -37.14 -0.83
CA VAL A 318 4.67 -38.15 -1.68
C VAL A 318 5.52 -37.51 -2.78
N ASP A 319 6.63 -38.17 -3.09
CA ASP A 319 7.51 -37.81 -4.20
C ASP A 319 6.96 -38.29 -5.55
N GLU A 320 7.70 -38.02 -6.63
CA GLU A 320 7.34 -38.42 -8.00
C GLU A 320 7.37 -39.95 -8.23
N TYR A 321 8.06 -40.69 -7.36
CA TYR A 321 8.21 -42.14 -7.42
C TYR A 321 7.20 -42.88 -6.54
N GLY A 322 6.36 -42.14 -5.80
CA GLY A 322 5.37 -42.67 -4.88
C GLY A 322 5.93 -43.05 -3.50
N GLY A 323 7.17 -42.66 -3.20
CA GLY A 323 7.77 -42.77 -1.88
C GLY A 323 7.28 -41.66 -0.95
N THR A 324 7.50 -41.84 0.36
CA THR A 324 7.17 -40.80 1.33
C THR A 324 8.25 -39.72 1.30
N ALA A 325 7.91 -38.51 0.87
CA ALA A 325 8.79 -37.35 0.95
C ALA A 325 8.82 -36.77 2.38
N GLY A 326 7.67 -36.78 3.06
CA GLY A 326 7.53 -36.22 4.40
C GLY A 326 6.08 -36.02 4.81
N ILE A 327 5.85 -35.10 5.74
CA ILE A 327 4.52 -34.64 6.12
C ILE A 327 4.44 -33.12 6.04
N VAL A 328 3.21 -32.61 5.97
CA VAL A 328 2.93 -31.17 6.09
C VAL A 328 1.71 -30.99 6.98
N THR A 329 1.75 -29.98 7.85
CA THR A 329 0.63 -29.65 8.74
C THR A 329 -0.13 -28.43 8.26
N MET A 330 -1.34 -28.22 8.78
CA MET A 330 -2.10 -27.01 8.44
C MET A 330 -1.47 -25.77 9.06
N GLU A 331 -0.84 -25.95 10.21
CA GLU A 331 -0.11 -24.96 10.97
C GLU A 331 1.07 -24.42 10.13
N ASP A 332 1.92 -25.30 9.58
CA ASP A 332 3.04 -24.89 8.68
C ASP A 332 2.54 -24.10 7.46
N VAL A 333 1.39 -24.50 6.89
CA VAL A 333 0.81 -23.81 5.72
C VAL A 333 0.28 -22.42 6.09
N LEU A 334 -0.24 -22.23 7.31
CA LEU A 334 -0.74 -20.93 7.77
C LEU A 334 0.39 -20.00 8.20
N GLU A 335 1.47 -20.54 8.74
CA GLU A 335 2.69 -19.80 9.09
C GLU A 335 3.28 -19.08 7.88
N GLU A 336 3.17 -19.65 6.69
CA GLU A 336 3.58 -19.00 5.44
C GLU A 336 2.79 -17.73 5.08
N ILE A 337 1.61 -17.54 5.66
CA ILE A 337 0.77 -16.34 5.47
C ILE A 337 1.01 -15.36 6.62
N VAL A 338 0.97 -15.85 7.84
CA VAL A 338 0.96 -15.03 9.06
C VAL A 338 2.38 -14.73 9.56
N GLY A 339 3.40 -15.41 9.03
CA GLY A 339 4.73 -15.42 9.62
C GLY A 339 4.74 -16.19 10.94
N GLU A 340 5.89 -16.18 11.63
CA GLU A 340 6.02 -16.80 12.95
C GLU A 340 5.04 -16.14 13.94
N ILE A 341 3.97 -16.87 14.28
CA ILE A 341 3.09 -16.50 15.38
C ILE A 341 3.81 -16.93 16.64
N ARG A 342 4.37 -15.96 17.37
CA ARG A 342 4.96 -16.19 18.70
C ARG A 342 3.99 -17.02 19.54
N ASP A 343 4.36 -18.27 19.82
CA ASP A 343 3.51 -19.13 20.63
C ASP A 343 3.57 -18.64 22.08
N GLU A 344 2.50 -18.87 22.86
CA GLU A 344 2.48 -18.54 24.29
C GLU A 344 3.55 -19.32 25.09
N PHE A 345 4.17 -20.31 24.44
CA PHE A 345 5.25 -21.17 24.94
C PHE A 345 6.65 -20.77 24.46
N ASP A 346 6.79 -19.74 23.60
CA ASP A 346 8.08 -19.20 23.13
C ASP A 346 8.72 -18.22 24.14
N GLU A 347 8.72 -18.57 25.43
CA GLU A 347 9.35 -17.76 26.49
C GLU A 347 10.89 -17.66 26.35
N ASN A 348 11.50 -18.38 25.40
CA ASN A 348 12.96 -18.48 25.25
C ASN A 348 13.55 -17.57 24.17
N GLU A 349 12.75 -16.88 23.35
CA GLU A 349 13.29 -15.91 22.40
C GLU A 349 13.45 -14.54 23.07
N LYS A 350 14.68 -14.26 23.53
CA LYS A 350 15.01 -12.96 24.13
C LYS A 350 14.89 -11.86 23.05
N PRO A 351 14.33 -10.69 23.37
CA PRO A 351 14.31 -9.56 22.44
C PRO A 351 15.71 -9.19 22.00
N ASP A 352 15.88 -8.80 20.74
CA ASP A 352 17.19 -8.50 20.14
C ASP A 352 17.93 -7.36 20.88
N ILE A 353 17.21 -6.47 21.58
CA ILE A 353 17.75 -5.45 22.47
C ILE A 353 17.05 -5.55 23.84
N LEU A 354 17.75 -6.10 24.83
CA LEU A 354 17.25 -6.27 26.19
C LEU A 354 17.95 -5.31 27.15
N LYS A 355 17.17 -4.45 27.83
CA LYS A 355 17.70 -3.61 28.92
C LYS A 355 17.91 -4.46 30.18
N VAL A 356 19.16 -4.71 30.55
CA VAL A 356 19.53 -5.51 31.73
C VAL A 356 19.54 -4.66 33.00
N ALA A 357 20.01 -3.42 32.92
CA ALA A 357 20.00 -2.45 34.02
C ALA A 357 20.02 -1.00 33.49
N ASP A 358 20.00 -0.02 34.38
CA ASP A 358 20.17 1.37 33.95
C ASP A 358 21.53 1.59 33.29
N ASN A 359 21.51 2.02 32.03
CA ASN A 359 22.68 2.16 31.16
C ASN A 359 23.43 0.84 30.83
N ASN A 360 22.77 -0.32 30.98
CA ASN A 360 23.30 -1.60 30.56
C ASN A 360 22.28 -2.36 29.68
N TYR A 361 22.71 -2.75 28.49
CA TYR A 361 21.89 -3.39 27.47
C TYR A 361 22.58 -4.64 26.94
N ARG A 362 21.79 -5.61 26.53
CA ARG A 362 22.23 -6.86 25.92
C ARG A 362 21.63 -6.93 24.53
N LEU A 363 22.49 -7.13 23.56
CA LEU A 363 22.19 -7.01 22.14
C LEU A 363 22.46 -8.34 21.47
N ASN A 364 21.57 -8.77 20.58
CA ASN A 364 21.86 -9.85 19.66
C ASN A 364 22.92 -9.36 18.65
N GLY A 365 23.90 -10.20 18.31
CA GLY A 365 24.94 -9.88 17.34
C GLY A 365 24.42 -9.52 15.94
N ARG A 366 23.17 -9.88 15.63
CA ARG A 366 22.48 -9.54 14.37
C ARG A 366 21.84 -8.15 14.33
N VAL A 367 21.78 -7.43 15.46
CA VAL A 367 21.20 -6.08 15.52
C VAL A 367 21.94 -5.16 14.54
N LEU A 368 21.17 -4.43 13.75
CA LEU A 368 21.72 -3.51 12.75
C LEU A 368 22.33 -2.28 13.44
N ILE A 369 23.46 -1.79 12.90
CA ILE A 369 24.12 -0.61 13.43
C ILE A 369 23.17 0.59 13.41
N GLU A 370 22.41 0.77 12.33
CA GLU A 370 21.43 1.86 12.17
C GLU A 370 20.38 1.88 13.29
N GLU A 371 19.92 0.70 13.73
CA GLU A 371 18.92 0.57 14.81
C GLU A 371 19.50 1.04 16.16
N ILE A 372 20.78 0.73 16.41
CA ILE A 372 21.50 1.19 17.61
C ILE A 372 21.76 2.70 17.53
N GLU A 373 22.10 3.23 16.35
CA GLU A 373 22.29 4.67 16.14
C GLU A 373 21.01 5.46 16.42
N GLU A 374 19.86 4.98 15.94
CA GLU A 374 18.55 5.61 16.16
C GLU A 374 18.15 5.55 17.63
N GLN A 375 18.27 4.37 18.26
CA GLN A 375 17.79 4.16 19.63
C GLN A 375 18.66 4.84 20.69
N PHE A 376 19.98 4.85 20.50
CA PHE A 376 20.94 5.36 21.49
C PHE A 376 21.57 6.70 21.10
N ASN A 377 21.20 7.25 19.93
CA ASN A 377 21.71 8.51 19.39
C ASN A 377 23.25 8.53 19.33
N ILE A 378 23.82 7.39 18.91
CA ILE A 378 25.26 7.22 18.65
C ILE A 378 25.51 7.25 17.15
N ARG A 379 26.78 7.46 16.74
CA ARG A 379 27.19 7.42 15.33
C ARG A 379 28.47 6.62 15.16
N PHE A 380 28.44 5.62 14.29
CA PHE A 380 29.56 4.80 13.86
C PHE A 380 30.13 5.41 12.59
N VAL A 381 31.21 6.19 12.71
CA VAL A 381 31.79 6.97 11.60
C VAL A 381 33.05 6.28 11.09
N ASN A 382 33.10 5.96 9.80
CA ASN A 382 34.27 5.41 9.08
C ASN A 382 34.74 4.01 9.50
N GLU A 383 33.83 3.15 9.93
CA GLU A 383 34.13 1.74 10.18
C GLU A 383 33.47 0.92 9.05
N ALA A 384 34.15 -0.13 8.57
CA ALA A 384 33.96 -0.80 7.27
C ALA A 384 32.50 -1.19 6.92
N ASP A 385 32.24 -1.53 5.63
CA ASP A 385 30.97 -2.07 5.09
C ASP A 385 30.40 -3.22 5.94
N VAL A 386 29.75 -2.89 7.04
CA VAL A 386 29.29 -3.83 8.04
C VAL A 386 27.96 -3.35 8.58
N ASP A 387 26.96 -4.21 8.44
CA ASP A 387 25.57 -3.84 8.73
C ASP A 387 25.18 -4.11 10.19
N THR A 388 25.89 -5.01 10.89
CA THR A 388 25.51 -5.50 12.23
C THR A 388 26.54 -5.23 13.32
N ILE A 389 26.09 -5.16 14.57
CA ILE A 389 26.97 -4.97 15.74
C ILE A 389 27.99 -6.10 15.92
N GLY A 390 27.59 -7.35 15.63
CA GLY A 390 28.49 -8.50 15.66
C GLY A 390 29.60 -8.39 14.61
N GLY A 391 29.26 -7.94 13.40
CA GLY A 391 30.27 -7.68 12.36
C GLY A 391 31.20 -6.52 12.74
N TRP A 392 30.66 -5.48 13.36
CA TRP A 392 31.42 -4.32 13.79
C TRP A 392 32.45 -4.69 14.87
N MET A 393 32.02 -5.47 15.88
CA MET A 393 32.89 -6.02 16.92
C MET A 393 33.99 -6.90 16.32
N LEU A 394 33.65 -7.76 15.36
CA LEU A 394 34.60 -8.64 14.68
C LEU A 394 35.70 -7.86 13.95
N THR A 395 35.30 -6.82 13.22
CA THR A 395 36.21 -5.97 12.42
C THR A 395 37.20 -5.24 13.33
N ASN A 396 36.76 -4.77 14.50
CA ASN A 396 37.61 -4.03 15.41
C ASN A 396 38.50 -4.94 16.28
N LEU A 397 37.99 -6.07 16.77
CA LEU A 397 38.70 -6.92 17.72
C LEU A 397 39.61 -7.97 17.05
N HIS A 398 39.47 -8.24 15.76
CA HIS A 398 40.26 -9.19 14.94
C HIS A 398 40.28 -10.66 15.43
N ASN A 399 39.86 -10.95 16.67
CA ASN A 399 39.80 -12.28 17.27
C ASN A 399 38.57 -12.38 18.19
N ILE A 400 37.82 -13.46 18.06
CA ILE A 400 36.52 -13.68 18.70
C ILE A 400 36.75 -14.49 19.98
N GLU A 401 36.78 -13.80 21.11
CA GLU A 401 36.89 -14.41 22.43
C GLU A 401 35.80 -13.80 23.33
N GLU A 402 35.13 -14.65 24.11
CA GLU A 402 34.16 -14.21 25.12
C GLU A 402 34.84 -13.36 26.20
N HIS A 403 34.08 -12.43 26.79
CA HIS A 403 34.54 -11.42 27.75
C HIS A 403 35.54 -10.41 27.19
N ARG A 404 35.67 -10.32 25.87
CA ARG A 404 36.51 -9.31 25.24
C ARG A 404 35.78 -7.98 25.14
N LEU A 405 36.50 -6.93 25.56
CA LEU A 405 35.97 -5.58 25.69
C LEU A 405 36.54 -4.64 24.63
N ILE A 406 35.70 -3.76 24.12
CA ILE A 406 36.10 -2.58 23.36
C ILE A 406 35.37 -1.35 23.89
N GLU A 407 36.09 -0.24 24.05
CA GLU A 407 35.50 1.04 24.40
C GLU A 407 35.40 1.89 23.12
N ALA A 408 34.17 2.20 22.71
CA ALA A 408 33.91 3.04 21.54
C ALA A 408 32.58 3.78 21.69
N HIS A 409 32.49 4.95 21.06
CA HIS A 409 31.27 5.77 21.02
C HIS A 409 30.67 6.13 22.40
N GLY A 410 31.50 6.14 23.46
CA GLY A 410 31.05 6.44 24.83
C GLY A 410 30.45 5.25 25.59
N TYR A 411 30.57 4.05 25.03
CA TYR A 411 30.12 2.79 25.60
C TYR A 411 31.26 1.77 25.66
N GLU A 412 31.19 0.89 26.65
CA GLU A 412 31.94 -0.35 26.75
C GLU A 412 31.09 -1.46 26.12
N TRP A 413 31.68 -2.21 25.20
CA TRP A 413 31.05 -3.32 24.49
C TRP A 413 31.78 -4.61 24.83
N GLU A 414 31.06 -5.60 25.36
CA GLU A 414 31.59 -6.90 25.80
C GLU A 414 30.99 -8.02 24.95
N ILE A 415 31.80 -8.93 24.41
CA ILE A 415 31.29 -10.16 23.80
C ILE A 415 30.85 -11.11 24.92
N THR A 416 29.55 -11.40 25.04
CA THR A 416 29.05 -12.29 26.11
C THR A 416 28.83 -13.72 25.65
N GLU A 417 28.54 -13.94 24.37
CA GLU A 417 28.31 -15.28 23.83
C GLU A 417 28.78 -15.39 22.38
N THR A 418 29.44 -16.51 22.06
CA THR A 418 29.91 -16.82 20.71
C THR A 418 29.46 -18.21 20.28
N LEU A 419 29.11 -18.37 19.01
CA LEU A 419 28.75 -19.67 18.42
C LEU A 419 29.44 -19.81 17.07
N ASN A 420 30.25 -20.86 16.88
CA ASN A 420 30.90 -21.18 15.60
C ASN A 420 31.64 -20.00 14.93
N HIS A 421 32.37 -19.18 15.70
CA HIS A 421 33.06 -17.96 15.23
C HIS A 421 32.12 -16.82 14.79
N GLN A 422 30.88 -16.83 15.27
CA GLN A 422 29.96 -15.70 15.18
C GLN A 422 29.72 -15.14 16.59
N ILE A 423 29.65 -13.82 16.69
CA ILE A 423 29.26 -13.13 17.91
C ILE A 423 27.73 -13.18 17.98
N VAL A 424 27.20 -13.87 18.99
CA VAL A 424 25.76 -14.09 19.16
C VAL A 424 25.16 -13.05 20.10
N GLU A 425 25.90 -12.67 21.14
CA GLU A 425 25.42 -11.73 22.16
C GLU A 425 26.53 -10.72 22.52
N VAL A 426 26.16 -9.45 22.61
CA VAL A 426 27.02 -8.32 22.99
C VAL A 426 26.38 -7.55 24.14
N GLU A 427 27.11 -7.28 25.20
CA GLU A 427 26.67 -6.40 26.29
C GLU A 427 27.23 -4.99 26.10
N MET A 428 26.35 -3.98 26.14
CA MET A 428 26.66 -2.56 25.96
C MET A 428 26.43 -1.81 27.28
N ARG A 429 27.50 -1.24 27.84
CA ARG A 429 27.47 -0.45 29.09
C ARG A 429 27.91 0.99 28.84
N ARG A 430 27.17 1.97 29.34
CA ARG A 430 27.59 3.38 29.19
C ARG A 430 28.77 3.69 30.09
N LEU A 431 29.81 4.29 29.53
CA LEU A 431 30.96 4.74 30.32
C LEU A 431 30.54 5.91 31.23
N THR A 432 30.67 5.72 32.54
CA THR A 432 30.45 6.81 33.51
C THR A 432 31.67 7.73 33.44
N GLN A 433 31.51 8.99 33.03
CA GLN A 433 32.60 9.97 33.06
C GLN A 433 33.11 10.10 34.50
N THR A 434 34.25 9.49 34.79
CA THR A 434 34.98 9.77 36.03
C THR A 434 35.53 11.18 35.90
N SER A 435 35.02 12.10 36.69
CA SER A 435 35.53 13.46 36.80
C SER A 435 36.99 13.41 37.23
N SER A 436 37.93 13.56 36.29
CA SER A 436 39.33 13.83 36.60
C SER A 436 39.43 15.27 37.11
N ILE A 437 39.41 15.40 38.43
CA ILE A 437 39.93 16.56 39.14
C ILE A 437 41.45 16.53 38.98
N SER A 438 41.99 17.45 38.18
CA SER A 438 43.25 18.18 38.45
C SER A 438 43.47 19.28 37.42
#